data_AF-A0A495JKS8-F1
#
_entry.id   AF-A0A495JKS8-F1
#
_cell.length_a   1.000
_cell.length_b   1.000
_cell.length_c   1.000
_cell.angle_alpha   90.00
_cell.angle_beta   90.00
_cell.angle_gamma   90.00
#
_symmetry.space_group_name_H-M   'P 1'
#
loop_
_entity.id
_entity.type
_entity.pdbx_description
1 polymer ?
#
loop_
_entity_poly.entity_id
_entity_poly.type
_entity_poly.pdbx_seq_one_letter_code
_entity_poly.pdbx_strand_id
1 'polypeptide(L)'
;MTDARYASGPPPRNSITPTATQRPLPLVDLSQPDSRFVIHIPFKAPTLGTALGVAERLADFLTFIPEFDSTDTAVSLEDDQLNQHPVYCGTIIPTQGRCLYLYGHTDPCSTT
;
A
#
# COMPACT_ATOMS: atom_id res chain seq x y z
N MET A 1 44.89 -18.14 23.01
CA MET A 1 44.20 -16.95 23.52
C MET A 1 44.47 -15.82 22.53
N THR A 2 43.53 -15.56 21.62
CA THR A 2 43.64 -14.44 20.67
C THR A 2 42.30 -13.72 20.62
N ASP A 3 42.42 -12.40 20.71
CA ASP A 3 41.47 -11.39 21.16
C ASP A 3 40.34 -11.13 20.15
N ALA A 4 39.08 -11.23 20.59
CA ALA A 4 37.90 -10.99 19.79
C ALA A 4 37.48 -9.52 19.88
N ARG A 5 38.10 -8.66 19.06
CA ARG A 5 37.58 -7.30 18.84
C ARG A 5 36.44 -7.36 17.83
N TYR A 6 35.23 -7.50 18.36
CA TYR A 6 33.98 -7.45 17.59
C TYR A 6 33.78 -6.05 17.00
N ALA A 7 33.71 -6.01 15.67
CA ALA A 7 33.56 -4.81 14.87
C ALA A 7 32.25 -4.06 15.20
N SER A 8 32.37 -2.82 15.68
CA SER A 8 31.27 -1.88 15.84
C SER A 8 30.93 -1.23 14.49
N GLY A 9 30.34 -1.99 13.58
CA GLY A 9 29.71 -1.44 12.37
C GLY A 9 28.29 -0.96 12.69
N PRO A 10 27.77 0.09 12.03
CA PRO A 10 26.35 0.44 12.15
C PRO A 10 25.49 -0.73 11.67
N PRO A 11 24.32 -0.98 12.30
CA PRO A 11 23.48 -2.12 11.94
C PRO A 11 23.04 -2.07 10.46
N PRO A 12 22.86 -3.23 9.80
CA PRO A 12 22.38 -3.27 8.42
C PRO A 12 21.02 -2.57 8.30
N ARG A 13 20.82 -1.87 7.18
CA ARG A 13 19.76 -0.85 7.02
C ARG A 13 18.32 -1.39 6.95
N ASN A 14 18.10 -2.70 7.08
CA ASN A 14 16.79 -3.36 6.99
C ASN A 14 16.56 -4.41 8.09
N SER A 15 16.76 -4.04 9.36
CA SER A 15 16.42 -4.89 10.51
C SER A 15 15.02 -4.57 11.03
N ILE A 16 13.99 -4.72 10.19
CA ILE A 16 12.62 -4.87 10.70
C ILE A 16 12.42 -6.37 10.84
N THR A 17 12.64 -6.89 12.03
CA THR A 17 12.22 -8.26 12.37
C THR A 17 10.69 -8.25 12.32
N PRO A 18 10.04 -8.97 11.38
CA PRO A 18 8.58 -9.04 11.38
C PRO A 18 8.15 -9.79 12.63
N THR A 19 7.77 -9.07 13.68
CA THR A 19 7.08 -9.66 14.84
C THR A 19 5.59 -9.70 14.52
N ALA A 20 5.24 -10.28 13.37
CA ALA A 20 3.88 -10.66 13.11
C ALA A 20 3.72 -12.05 13.71
N THR A 21 3.04 -12.13 14.86
CA THR A 21 2.44 -13.38 15.33
C THR A 21 1.48 -13.84 14.25
N GLN A 22 1.97 -14.63 13.29
CA GLN A 22 1.15 -15.21 12.23
C GLN A 22 0.25 -16.25 12.87
N ARG A 23 -0.93 -15.81 13.33
CA ARG A 23 -2.09 -16.71 13.47
C ARG A 23 -2.23 -17.40 12.10
N PRO A 24 -2.33 -18.73 12.02
CA PRO A 24 -2.60 -19.39 10.75
C PRO A 24 -3.84 -18.72 10.15
N LEU A 25 -3.67 -18.09 8.99
CA LEU A 25 -4.80 -17.61 8.24
C LEU A 25 -5.68 -18.83 7.95
N PRO A 26 -7.02 -18.72 7.99
CA PRO A 26 -7.87 -19.78 7.47
C PRO A 26 -7.34 -20.16 6.08
N LEU A 27 -7.39 -21.45 5.72
CA LEU A 27 -7.06 -21.91 4.37
C LEU A 27 -8.04 -21.23 3.40
N VAL A 28 -7.66 -20.05 2.92
CA VAL A 28 -8.36 -19.36 1.85
C VAL A 28 -8.08 -20.17 0.60
N ASP A 29 -9.15 -20.58 -0.10
CA ASP A 29 -9.01 -21.20 -1.40
C ASP A 29 -8.54 -20.16 -2.41
N LEU A 30 -7.22 -20.09 -2.62
CA LEU A 30 -6.59 -19.18 -3.57
C LEU A 30 -6.79 -19.61 -5.04
N SER A 31 -7.48 -20.72 -5.29
CA SER A 31 -7.78 -21.20 -6.64
C SER A 31 -9.10 -20.68 -7.20
N GLN A 32 -9.87 -19.93 -6.39
CA GLN A 32 -11.13 -19.34 -6.84
C GLN A 32 -10.89 -18.35 -8.00
N PRO A 33 -11.62 -18.49 -9.12
CA PRO A 33 -11.56 -17.51 -10.21
C PRO A 33 -11.97 -16.13 -9.67
N ASP A 34 -11.38 -15.08 -10.25
CA ASP A 34 -11.64 -13.67 -9.88
C ASP A 34 -11.22 -13.27 -8.44
N SER A 35 -10.37 -14.06 -7.78
CA SER A 35 -9.75 -13.67 -6.52
C SER A 35 -8.92 -12.38 -6.67
N ARG A 36 -9.11 -11.43 -5.75
CA ARG A 36 -8.31 -10.19 -5.69
C ARG A 36 -7.11 -10.40 -4.78
N PHE A 37 -5.92 -10.13 -5.30
CA PHE A 37 -4.66 -10.19 -4.56
C PHE A 37 -4.15 -8.78 -4.27
N VAL A 38 -3.44 -8.62 -3.14
CA VAL A 38 -2.83 -7.35 -2.73
C VAL A 38 -1.32 -7.55 -2.61
N ILE A 39 -0.55 -6.62 -3.19
CA ILE A 39 0.90 -6.58 -3.06
C ILE A 39 1.26 -5.56 -1.98
N HIS A 40 1.93 -6.00 -0.92
CA HIS A 40 2.44 -5.11 0.12
C HIS A 40 3.89 -4.75 -0.17
N ILE A 41 4.17 -3.47 -0.46
CA ILE A 41 5.51 -2.94 -0.70
C ILE A 41 5.79 -1.85 0.34
N PRO A 42 6.56 -2.13 1.41
CA PRO A 42 6.84 -1.13 2.43
C PRO A 42 7.78 -0.04 1.89
N PHE A 43 7.54 1.21 2.29
CA PHE A 43 8.39 2.34 1.97
C PHE A 43 8.38 3.37 3.11
N LYS A 44 9.37 4.26 3.12
CA LYS A 44 9.47 5.33 4.12
C LYS A 44 9.05 6.66 3.53
N ALA A 45 8.24 7.41 4.28
CA ALA A 45 7.88 8.78 3.99
C ALA A 45 7.88 9.61 5.29
N PRO A 46 8.22 10.90 5.24
CA PRO A 46 8.28 11.75 6.43
C PRO A 46 6.90 12.13 6.97
N THR A 47 5.86 12.05 6.14
CA THR A 47 4.47 12.40 6.51
C THR A 47 3.49 11.54 5.71
N LEU A 48 2.23 11.45 6.18
CA LEU A 48 1.14 10.83 5.43
C LEU A 48 0.94 11.49 4.07
N GLY A 49 0.99 12.83 3.97
CA GLY A 49 0.85 13.53 2.69
C GLY A 49 1.94 13.15 1.68
N THR A 50 3.19 13.01 2.13
CA THR A 50 4.28 12.52 1.26
C THR A 50 4.08 11.06 0.87
N ALA A 51 3.53 10.23 1.76
CA ALA A 51 3.20 8.84 1.45
C ALA A 51 2.11 8.74 0.38
N LEU A 52 1.03 9.51 0.52
CA LEU A 52 -0.06 9.60 -0.45
C LEU A 52 0.45 10.05 -1.83
N GLY A 53 1.29 11.09 -1.88
CA GLY A 53 1.85 11.56 -3.15
C GLY A 53 2.84 10.59 -3.82
N VAL A 54 3.47 9.67 -3.06
CA VAL A 54 4.26 8.57 -3.65
C VAL A 54 3.33 7.48 -4.19
N ALA A 55 2.29 7.14 -3.44
CA ALA A 55 1.30 6.14 -3.84
C ALA A 55 0.50 6.58 -5.06
N GLU A 56 0.15 7.86 -5.18
CA GLU A 56 -0.47 8.45 -6.39
C GLU A 56 0.39 8.23 -7.63
N ARG A 57 1.68 8.60 -7.58
CA ARG A 57 2.63 8.37 -8.68
C ARG A 57 2.78 6.89 -9.03
N LEU A 58 2.74 6.00 -8.04
CA LEU A 58 2.79 4.57 -8.28
C LEU A 58 1.49 4.07 -8.93
N ALA A 59 0.33 4.57 -8.47
CA ALA A 59 -0.97 4.26 -9.07
C ALA A 59 -1.04 4.70 -10.52
N ASP A 60 -0.55 5.90 -10.83
CA ASP A 60 -0.45 6.43 -12.20
C ASP A 60 0.45 5.55 -13.07
N PHE A 61 1.60 5.14 -12.53
CA PHE A 61 2.50 4.22 -13.23
C PHE A 61 1.83 2.87 -13.50
N LEU A 62 0.97 2.36 -12.62
CA LEU A 62 0.33 1.06 -12.78
C LEU A 62 -0.89 1.08 -13.72
N THR A 63 -1.39 2.25 -14.13
CA THR A 63 -2.61 2.38 -14.98
C THR A 63 -2.55 1.64 -16.32
N PHE A 64 -1.36 1.36 -16.86
CA PHE A 64 -1.21 0.61 -18.11
C PHE A 64 -1.31 -0.92 -17.93
N ILE A 65 -1.39 -1.41 -16.69
CA ILE A 65 -1.50 -2.83 -16.36
C ILE A 65 -2.97 -3.13 -16.00
N PRO A 66 -3.71 -3.88 -16.82
CA PRO A 66 -5.16 -4.02 -16.69
C PRO A 66 -5.62 -4.76 -15.42
N GLU A 67 -4.75 -5.54 -14.78
CA GLU A 67 -5.04 -6.24 -13.53
C GLU A 67 -5.06 -5.31 -12.30
N PHE A 68 -4.52 -4.09 -12.40
CA PHE A 68 -4.49 -3.14 -11.29
C PHE A 68 -5.64 -2.13 -11.37
N ASP A 69 -6.42 -2.03 -10.28
CA ASP A 69 -7.35 -0.91 -10.07
C ASP A 69 -6.62 0.21 -9.32
N SER A 70 -6.20 1.25 -10.04
CA SER A 70 -5.49 2.40 -9.46
C SER A 70 -6.38 3.18 -8.48
N THR A 71 -7.71 3.12 -8.60
CA THR A 71 -8.63 3.84 -7.72
C THR A 71 -8.78 3.21 -6.35
N ASP A 72 -8.45 1.92 -6.22
CA ASP A 72 -8.39 1.20 -4.93
C ASP A 72 -7.01 1.39 -4.23
N THR A 73 -6.14 2.30 -4.72
CA THR A 73 -4.85 2.59 -4.09
C THR A 73 -5.03 3.25 -2.72
N ALA A 74 -4.36 2.70 -1.71
CA ALA A 74 -4.33 3.24 -0.36
C ALA A 74 -2.94 3.08 0.29
N VAL A 75 -2.67 3.91 1.30
CA VAL A 75 -1.49 3.80 2.17
C VAL A 75 -1.91 3.49 3.59
N SER A 76 -1.11 2.75 4.33
CA SER A 76 -1.29 2.52 5.75
C SER A 76 0.03 2.70 6.47
N LEU A 77 -0.01 2.77 7.80
CA LEU A 77 1.20 2.49 8.57
C LEU A 77 1.55 1.00 8.42
N GLU A 78 2.85 0.68 8.51
CA GLU A 78 3.35 -0.69 8.32
C GLU A 78 2.84 -1.65 9.41
N ASP A 79 2.72 -1.15 10.64
CA ASP A 79 2.25 -1.84 11.83
C ASP A 79 0.71 -1.76 12.02
N ASP A 80 0.02 -1.01 11.16
CA ASP A 80 -1.42 -0.77 11.24
C ASP A 80 -2.11 -0.83 9.87
N GLN A 81 -1.97 -1.99 9.22
CA GLN A 81 -2.38 -2.19 7.82
C GLN A 81 -3.90 -2.23 7.60
N LEU A 82 -4.69 -2.38 8.67
CA LEU A 82 -6.14 -2.33 8.60
C LEU A 82 -6.66 -0.89 8.52
N ASN A 83 -5.85 0.09 8.94
CA ASN A 83 -6.18 1.51 8.87
C ASN A 83 -5.60 2.11 7.59
N GLN A 84 -6.37 1.99 6.51
CA GLN A 84 -6.00 2.46 5.18
C GLN A 84 -6.45 3.90 4.95
N HIS A 85 -5.56 4.68 4.36
CA HIS A 85 -5.80 6.04 3.85
C HIS A 85 -5.86 5.96 2.32
N PRO A 86 -7.05 6.10 1.72
CA PRO A 86 -7.20 6.04 0.27
C PRO A 86 -6.51 7.23 -0.41
N VAL A 87 -5.91 6.99 -1.58
CA VAL A 87 -5.31 8.05 -2.41
C VAL A 87 -6.40 8.79 -3.18
N TYR A 88 -7.28 8.03 -3.83
CA TYR A 88 -8.39 8.54 -4.61
C TYR A 88 -9.70 8.47 -3.84
N CYS A 89 -10.67 9.29 -4.25
CA CYS A 89 -12.02 9.22 -3.74
C CYS A 89 -12.66 7.85 -4.02
N GLY A 90 -12.49 7.33 -5.25
CA GLY A 90 -12.93 5.99 -5.61
C GLY A 90 -14.46 5.77 -5.56
N THR A 91 -15.24 6.81 -5.22
CA THR A 91 -16.70 6.75 -5.14
C THR A 91 -17.28 6.29 -6.47
N ILE A 92 -18.19 5.33 -6.44
CA ILE A 92 -18.87 4.84 -7.64
C ILE A 92 -19.81 5.92 -8.16
N ILE A 93 -19.56 6.36 -9.39
CA ILE A 93 -20.41 7.28 -10.14
C ILE A 93 -21.31 6.42 -11.05
N PRO A 94 -22.64 6.49 -10.88
CA PRO A 94 -23.57 5.68 -11.67
C PRO A 94 -23.28 5.82 -13.17
N THR A 95 -23.18 4.68 -13.87
CA THR A 95 -22.96 4.60 -15.32
C THR A 95 -21.63 5.14 -15.87
N GLN A 96 -20.74 5.68 -15.01
CA GLN A 96 -19.51 6.34 -15.47
C GLN A 96 -18.23 5.68 -14.92
N GLY A 97 -18.29 4.98 -13.78
CA GLY A 97 -17.14 4.30 -13.20
C GLY A 97 -16.86 4.78 -11.78
N ARG A 98 -15.61 5.06 -11.45
CA ARG A 98 -15.19 5.56 -10.13
C ARG A 98 -14.61 6.97 -10.24
N CYS A 99 -14.80 7.75 -9.19
CA CYS A 99 -14.24 9.09 -9.08
C CYS A 99 -12.70 9.04 -9.09
N LEU A 100 -12.07 9.83 -9.95
CA LEU A 100 -10.61 9.92 -10.11
C LEU A 100 -9.97 11.09 -9.35
N TYR A 101 -10.76 11.88 -8.62
CA TYR A 101 -10.22 12.94 -7.77
C TYR A 101 -9.55 12.37 -6.52
N LEU A 102 -8.58 13.11 -5.97
CA LEU A 102 -7.94 12.79 -4.71
C LEU A 102 -8.94 12.73 -3.56
N TYR A 103 -8.70 11.82 -2.61
CA TYR A 103 -9.56 11.67 -1.45
C TYR A 103 -9.70 13.00 -0.68
N GLY A 104 -10.94 13.35 -0.34
CA GLY A 104 -11.25 14.60 0.36
C GLY A 104 -11.45 15.82 -0.54
N HIS A 105 -11.54 15.65 -1.87
CA HIS A 105 -11.94 16.71 -2.79
C HIS A 105 -13.31 17.30 -2.42
N THR A 106 -13.49 18.60 -2.70
CA THR A 106 -14.75 19.33 -2.43
C THR A 106 -15.67 19.43 -3.64
N ASP A 107 -15.13 19.22 -4.85
CA ASP A 107 -15.90 19.26 -6.09
C ASP A 107 -16.83 18.05 -6.22
N PRO A 108 -17.89 18.12 -7.04
CA PRO A 108 -18.68 16.94 -7.37
C PRO A 108 -17.81 15.83 -7.96
N CYS A 109 -18.10 14.56 -7.61
CA CYS A 109 -17.36 13.42 -8.13
C CYS A 109 -17.36 13.39 -9.67
N SER A 110 -16.19 13.13 -10.27
CA SER A 110 -15.96 13.07 -11.72
C SER A 110 -15.03 11.90 -12.06
N THR A 111 -15.17 11.34 -13.26
CA THR A 111 -14.28 10.31 -13.81
C THR A 111 -13.12 10.88 -14.63
N THR A 112 -12.92 12.20 -14.59
CA THR A 112 -11.93 12.93 -15.39
C THR A 112 -11.49 14.17 -14.62
#